data_AF-A0A1L9Q3P7-F1
#
_entry.id   AF-A0A1L9Q3P7-F1
#
_cell.length_a   1.000
_cell.length_b   1.000
_cell.length_c   1.000
_cell.angle_alpha   90.00
_cell.angle_beta   90.00
_cell.angle_gamma   90.00
#
_symmetry.space_group_name_H-M   'P 1'
#
loop_
_entity.id
_entity.type
_entity.pdbx_description
1 polymer ?
#
loop_
_entity_poly.entity_id
_entity_poly.type
_entity_poly.pdbx_seq_one_letter_code
_entity_poly.pdbx_strand_id
1 'polypeptide(L)'
;MPPTRLLNLLQRDFDPGAPAASFRDEWSTPSNYAFTILLLIGGDLVNRALAQLVGGWLTPVAFSFGWVSYATSAVCSALGEYRLMPDADTGCSLINGKNGYVRGNNSWVLGRMMRDYDYWMHKATREKTDSLLDARWKFDQARETEKYPDDGVTVPRPSQAGLVVSIYKPSRTLKHGVPGKDLLFWSGLVVTLVQLGIASIPAGLNGDWGVLMITGAATGLCYVTGAMNQWRVEKWACRSLDTRTKKNFVLTRGNGAQHAIAIVSDGYGLDLEDLATGFSMIDKPTITVWAQLVTIALGIAWVVLLITASGVDTGTWYLIAVGGLGMLQNIFVAGWKRTPAAYGVPLDFVEVVGEVKVMQALMEVEKKYEKLGKSMLGTFFPGDLRENEIKQWEDIAAEWKERKHAEGKGK
;
A
#
# COMPACT_ATOMS: atom_id res chain seq x y z
N MET A 1 55.26 50.76 -4.01
CA MET A 1 54.38 49.59 -3.79
C MET A 1 54.70 49.02 -2.42
N PRO A 2 53.83 49.12 -1.40
CA PRO A 2 54.08 48.44 -0.14
C PRO A 2 53.40 47.05 -0.12
N PRO A 3 54.12 46.01 0.33
CA PRO A 3 53.65 44.63 0.38
C PRO A 3 52.88 44.40 1.68
N THR A 4 51.70 44.99 1.84
CA THR A 4 50.91 44.86 3.09
C THR A 4 49.53 44.27 2.90
N ARG A 5 49.14 43.92 1.67
CA ARG A 5 47.83 43.30 1.39
C ARG A 5 47.82 41.77 1.34
N LEU A 6 48.97 41.10 1.44
CA LEU A 6 49.06 39.64 1.36
C LEU A 6 49.00 38.93 2.72
N LEU A 7 49.18 39.63 3.84
CA LEU A 7 49.19 39.03 5.19
C LEU A 7 47.80 38.94 5.85
N ASN A 8 46.79 39.69 5.37
CA ASN A 8 45.43 39.63 5.93
C ASN A 8 44.57 38.48 5.40
N LEU A 9 45.11 37.62 4.52
CA LEU A 9 44.40 36.44 4.01
C LEU A 9 44.75 35.15 4.77
N LEU A 10 45.67 35.19 5.75
CA LEU A 10 46.25 33.99 6.39
C LEU A 10 45.94 33.82 7.89
N GLN A 11 45.05 34.62 8.48
CA GLN A 11 44.48 34.33 9.80
C GLN A 11 42.96 34.23 9.68
N ARG A 12 42.50 33.11 9.12
CA ARG A 12 41.22 32.55 9.55
C ARG A 12 41.56 31.73 10.79
N ASP A 13 41.33 32.30 11.98
CA ASP A 13 41.43 31.54 13.22
C ASP A 13 40.48 30.34 13.10
N PHE A 14 41.05 29.15 12.97
CA PHE A 14 40.32 27.90 12.99
C PHE A 14 39.94 27.64 14.45
N ASP A 15 38.80 28.18 14.86
CA ASP A 15 38.22 27.95 16.19
C ASP A 15 37.19 26.81 16.12
N PRO A 16 37.54 25.57 16.50
CA PRO A 16 36.59 24.46 16.57
C PRO A 16 35.57 24.62 17.71
N GLY A 17 35.82 25.53 18.68
CA GLY A 17 34.93 25.83 19.79
C GLY A 17 33.70 26.63 19.38
N ALA A 18 33.82 27.52 18.39
CA ALA A 18 32.70 28.30 17.88
C ALA A 18 31.58 27.42 17.27
N PRO A 19 31.87 26.47 16.35
CA PRO A 19 30.86 25.52 15.88
C PRO A 19 30.28 24.65 17.00
N ALA A 20 31.11 24.18 17.94
CA ALA A 20 30.65 23.35 19.04
C ALA A 20 29.70 24.10 19.99
N ALA A 21 29.95 25.39 20.24
CA ALA A 21 29.08 26.26 21.02
C ALA A 21 27.76 26.52 20.27
N SER A 22 27.81 26.85 18.98
CA SER A 22 26.60 27.03 18.17
C SER A 22 25.75 25.76 18.10
N PHE A 23 26.37 24.58 17.98
CA PHE A 23 25.63 23.32 18.07
C PHE A 23 25.03 23.13 19.45
N ARG A 24 25.79 23.34 20.53
CA ARG A 24 25.28 23.19 21.89
C ARG A 24 24.07 24.09 22.15
N ASP A 25 24.11 25.32 21.66
CA ASP A 25 22.99 26.26 21.78
C ASP A 25 21.77 25.77 21.00
N GLU A 26 21.95 25.32 19.75
CA GLU A 26 20.87 24.75 18.92
C GLU A 26 20.29 23.46 19.52
N TRP A 27 21.10 22.60 20.13
CA TRP A 27 20.64 21.38 20.82
C TRP A 27 19.95 21.67 22.14
N SER A 28 20.23 22.81 22.78
CA SER A 28 19.61 23.22 24.05
C SER A 28 18.28 23.93 23.83
N THR A 29 18.23 24.78 22.81
CA THR A 29 17.05 25.54 22.40
C THR A 29 16.97 25.51 20.88
N PRO A 30 16.30 24.50 20.29
CA PRO A 30 16.23 24.38 18.84
C PRO A 30 15.54 25.60 18.26
N SER A 31 16.18 26.16 17.25
CA SER A 31 15.69 27.35 16.56
C SER A 31 14.44 27.01 15.74
N ASN A 32 13.70 28.07 15.39
CA ASN A 32 12.54 27.98 14.48
C ASN A 32 12.89 27.35 13.11
N TYR A 33 14.17 27.28 12.74
CA TYR A 33 14.63 26.66 11.49
C TYR A 33 14.51 25.13 11.51
N ALA A 34 14.81 24.47 12.63
CA ALA A 34 14.63 23.02 12.76
C ALA A 34 13.16 22.62 12.57
N PHE A 35 12.24 23.41 13.14
CA PHE A 35 10.79 23.26 12.95
C PHE A 35 10.38 23.40 11.47
N THR A 36 10.92 24.42 10.78
CA THR A 36 10.64 24.66 9.35
C THR A 36 11.10 23.49 8.47
N ILE A 37 12.27 22.92 8.74
CA ILE A 37 12.78 21.75 8.00
C ILE A 37 11.90 20.53 8.23
N LEU A 38 11.49 20.27 9.48
CA LEU A 38 10.63 19.14 9.81
C LEU A 38 9.23 19.26 9.18
N LEU A 39 8.72 20.49 9.00
CA LEU A 39 7.44 20.73 8.30
C LEU A 39 7.51 20.46 6.80
N LEU A 40 8.68 20.68 6.17
CA LEU A 40 8.89 20.42 4.74
C LEU A 40 8.95 18.93 4.41
N ILE A 41 9.31 18.09 5.38
CA ILE A 41 9.54 16.67 5.18
C ILE A 41 8.33 15.87 5.68
N GLY A 42 7.70 15.10 4.78
CA GLY A 42 6.77 14.03 5.18
C GLY A 42 5.30 14.20 4.76
N GLY A 43 4.96 15.15 3.89
CA GLY A 43 3.61 15.23 3.31
C GLY A 43 3.17 13.92 2.64
N ASP A 44 4.02 13.35 1.79
CA ASP A 44 3.76 12.06 1.13
C ASP A 44 3.65 10.90 2.11
N LEU A 45 4.42 10.95 3.20
CA LEU A 45 4.38 9.95 4.24
C LEU A 45 3.03 9.96 4.96
N VAL A 46 2.54 11.15 5.33
CA VAL A 46 1.22 11.33 5.93
C VAL A 46 0.13 10.86 4.98
N ASN A 47 0.24 11.18 3.67
CA ASN A 47 -0.73 10.72 2.67
C ASN A 47 -0.83 9.18 2.62
N ARG A 48 0.32 8.49 2.59
CA ARG A 48 0.37 7.01 2.62
C ARG A 48 -0.13 6.43 3.93
N ALA A 49 0.20 7.05 5.07
CA ALA A 49 -0.28 6.62 6.39
C ALA A 49 -1.82 6.77 6.50
N LEU A 50 -2.36 7.86 5.98
CA LEU A 50 -3.80 8.06 5.82
C LEU A 50 -4.41 6.98 4.94
N ALA A 51 -3.91 6.78 3.73
CA ALA A 51 -4.44 5.76 2.80
C ALA A 51 -4.55 4.36 3.44
N GLN A 52 -3.59 4.00 4.31
CA GLN A 52 -3.64 2.77 5.09
C GLN A 52 -4.83 2.67 6.03
N LEU A 53 -5.06 3.71 6.84
CA LEU A 53 -5.98 3.67 7.98
C LEU A 53 -7.37 4.22 7.67
N VAL A 54 -7.52 5.03 6.63
CA VAL A 54 -8.81 5.66 6.27
C VAL A 54 -9.89 4.65 5.88
N GLY A 55 -11.13 5.12 5.93
CA GLY A 55 -12.32 4.38 5.52
C GLY A 55 -13.22 3.95 6.67
N GLY A 56 -12.79 4.18 7.91
CA GLY A 56 -13.62 4.11 9.12
C GLY A 56 -14.18 5.48 9.50
N TRP A 57 -14.94 5.52 10.59
CA TRP A 57 -15.40 6.76 11.22
C TRP A 57 -14.27 7.52 11.95
N LEU A 58 -13.23 6.79 12.34
CA LEU A 58 -12.06 7.29 13.04
C LEU A 58 -10.81 6.79 12.32
N THR A 59 -9.86 7.68 12.05
CA THR A 59 -8.61 7.38 11.36
C THR A 59 -7.45 7.82 12.25
N PRO A 60 -6.87 6.91 13.04
CA PRO A 60 -5.86 7.25 14.04
C PRO A 60 -4.49 7.40 13.38
N VAL A 61 -4.26 8.53 12.73
CA VAL A 61 -2.95 8.95 12.24
C VAL A 61 -2.46 10.05 13.19
N ALA A 62 -1.29 9.84 13.80
CA ALA A 62 -0.78 10.74 14.82
C ALA A 62 -0.37 12.10 14.22
N PHE A 63 -0.46 13.15 15.04
CA PHE A 63 0.02 14.47 14.66
C PHE A 63 1.53 14.44 14.42
N SER A 64 1.99 15.02 13.32
CA SER A 64 3.40 15.15 12.97
C SER A 64 3.62 16.39 12.10
N PHE A 65 4.86 16.82 11.95
CA PHE A 65 5.19 18.01 11.17
C PHE A 65 4.82 17.90 9.68
N GLY A 66 4.79 16.68 9.11
CA GLY A 66 4.41 16.47 7.71
C GLY A 66 2.95 16.79 7.36
N TRP A 67 2.07 16.97 8.35
CA TRP A 67 0.65 17.24 8.11
C TRP A 67 0.38 18.58 7.41
N VAL A 68 1.23 19.58 7.63
CA VAL A 68 1.11 20.88 6.98
C VAL A 68 1.39 20.76 5.49
N SER A 69 2.53 20.15 5.14
CA SER A 69 2.89 19.87 3.75
C SER A 69 1.79 19.03 3.08
N TYR A 70 1.31 18.00 3.76
CA TYR A 70 0.17 17.20 3.30
C TYR A 70 -1.09 18.05 3.07
N ALA A 71 -1.46 18.93 4.00
CA ALA A 71 -2.67 19.75 3.89
C ALA A 71 -2.62 20.68 2.68
N THR A 72 -1.46 21.29 2.39
CA THR A 72 -1.26 22.10 1.18
C THR A 72 -1.41 21.25 -0.08
N SER A 73 -0.76 20.09 -0.14
CA SER A 73 -0.89 19.17 -1.28
C SER A 73 -2.32 18.66 -1.45
N ALA A 74 -3.03 18.36 -0.36
CA ALA A 74 -4.41 17.90 -0.38
C ALA A 74 -5.37 18.96 -0.92
N VAL A 75 -5.15 20.24 -0.62
CA VAL A 75 -5.92 21.35 -1.22
C VAL A 75 -5.67 21.41 -2.73
N CYS A 76 -4.42 21.30 -3.18
CA CYS A 76 -4.08 21.26 -4.60
C CYS A 76 -4.72 20.05 -5.31
N SER A 77 -4.61 18.85 -4.75
CA SER A 77 -5.23 17.64 -5.31
C SER A 77 -6.75 17.71 -5.30
N ALA A 78 -7.37 18.27 -4.26
CA ALA A 78 -8.83 18.44 -4.20
C ALA A 78 -9.35 19.43 -5.26
N LEU A 79 -8.56 20.46 -5.59
CA LEU A 79 -8.92 21.47 -6.59
C LEU A 79 -8.60 21.06 -8.03
N GLY A 80 -7.44 20.42 -8.26
CA GLY A 80 -6.94 20.09 -9.60
C GLY A 80 -7.29 18.67 -10.05
N GLU A 81 -7.19 17.69 -9.15
CA GLU A 81 -7.31 16.26 -9.47
C GLU A 81 -8.61 15.64 -8.94
N TYR A 82 -9.38 16.38 -8.13
CA TYR A 82 -10.66 15.96 -7.55
C TYR A 82 -10.57 14.66 -6.74
N ARG A 83 -9.42 14.42 -6.09
CA ARG A 83 -9.12 13.22 -5.29
C ARG A 83 -8.30 13.52 -4.04
N LEU A 84 -8.37 12.63 -3.06
CA LEU A 84 -7.54 12.63 -1.84
C LEU A 84 -6.67 11.38 -1.72
N MET A 85 -7.11 10.24 -2.27
CA MET A 85 -6.38 8.97 -2.24
C MET A 85 -5.14 9.03 -3.14
N PRO A 86 -3.98 8.52 -2.67
CA PRO A 86 -2.80 8.39 -3.50
C PRO A 86 -2.99 7.34 -4.61
N ASP A 87 -2.15 7.45 -5.65
CA ASP A 87 -2.05 6.46 -6.73
C ASP A 87 -1.59 5.08 -6.22
N ALA A 88 -1.73 4.07 -7.08
CA ALA A 88 -1.29 2.71 -6.76
C ALA A 88 0.22 2.63 -6.46
N ASP A 89 0.57 2.17 -5.25
CA ASP A 89 1.97 2.01 -4.79
C ASP A 89 2.78 0.98 -5.61
N THR A 90 2.10 0.01 -6.25
CA THR A 90 2.76 -1.09 -6.95
C THR A 90 2.00 -1.41 -8.22
N GLY A 91 2.72 -1.44 -9.33
CA GLY A 91 2.19 -1.86 -10.62
C GLY A 91 1.73 -3.31 -10.58
N CYS A 92 0.46 -3.51 -10.90
CA CYS A 92 -0.12 -4.83 -11.10
C CYS A 92 -1.23 -4.74 -12.14
N SER A 93 -1.63 -5.90 -12.63
CA SER A 93 -2.70 -6.03 -13.60
C SER A 93 -3.78 -6.93 -13.04
N LEU A 94 -5.03 -6.58 -13.36
CA LEU A 94 -6.18 -7.38 -13.06
C LEU A 94 -6.72 -7.99 -14.35
N ILE A 95 -6.83 -9.31 -14.38
CA ILE A 95 -7.37 -10.07 -15.49
C ILE A 95 -8.79 -10.50 -15.13
N ASN A 96 -9.74 -10.26 -16.02
CA ASN A 96 -11.09 -10.81 -15.91
C ASN A 96 -11.05 -12.32 -16.21
N GLY A 97 -11.43 -13.13 -15.22
CA GLY A 97 -11.37 -14.59 -15.26
C GLY A 97 -12.36 -15.27 -16.22
N LYS A 98 -13.19 -14.51 -16.94
CA LYS A 98 -14.14 -15.01 -17.93
C LYS A 98 -13.70 -14.73 -19.37
N ASN A 99 -13.20 -13.53 -19.66
CA ASN A 99 -12.86 -13.11 -21.02
C ASN A 99 -11.36 -12.83 -21.24
N GLY A 100 -10.53 -12.85 -20.17
CA GLY A 100 -9.10 -12.56 -20.26
C GLY A 100 -8.75 -11.09 -20.47
N TYR A 101 -9.71 -10.18 -20.36
CA TYR A 101 -9.45 -8.75 -20.50
C TYR A 101 -8.57 -8.26 -19.34
N VAL A 102 -7.46 -7.61 -19.68
CA VAL A 102 -6.45 -7.13 -18.73
C VAL A 102 -6.65 -5.63 -18.49
N ARG A 103 -6.66 -5.23 -17.22
CA ARG A 103 -6.67 -3.82 -16.79
C ARG A 103 -5.42 -3.51 -15.99
N GLY A 104 -4.87 -2.32 -16.21
CA GLY A 104 -3.88 -1.74 -15.30
C GLY A 104 -4.53 -1.42 -13.95
N ASN A 105 -3.72 -1.42 -12.90
CA ASN A 105 -4.18 -1.08 -11.56
C ASN A 105 -3.94 0.39 -11.23
N ASN A 106 -5.03 1.12 -10.98
CA ASN A 106 -5.03 2.48 -10.41
C ASN A 106 -5.54 2.50 -8.97
N SER A 107 -5.84 1.34 -8.37
CA SER A 107 -6.24 1.24 -6.98
C SER A 107 -5.04 1.10 -6.06
N TRP A 108 -4.96 1.99 -5.06
CA TRP A 108 -4.02 1.85 -3.96
C TRP A 108 -4.22 0.52 -3.20
N VAL A 109 -5.48 0.09 -2.97
CA VAL A 109 -5.79 -1.16 -2.24
C VAL A 109 -5.21 -2.38 -2.95
N LEU A 110 -5.44 -2.53 -4.26
CA LEU A 110 -4.93 -3.67 -5.03
C LEU A 110 -3.41 -3.64 -5.13
N GLY A 111 -2.81 -2.46 -5.28
CA GLY A 111 -1.36 -2.29 -5.30
C GLY A 111 -0.74 -2.79 -4.00
N ARG A 112 -1.33 -2.42 -2.85
CA ARG A 112 -0.90 -2.86 -1.52
C ARG A 112 -1.11 -4.35 -1.29
N MET A 113 -2.24 -4.91 -1.74
CA MET A 113 -2.46 -6.35 -1.68
C MET A 113 -1.39 -7.11 -2.46
N MET A 114 -1.02 -6.65 -3.66
CA MET A 114 0.02 -7.28 -4.45
C MET A 114 1.41 -7.12 -3.82
N ARG A 115 1.73 -5.91 -3.33
CA ARG A 115 2.99 -5.61 -2.65
C ARG A 115 3.22 -6.48 -1.42
N ASP A 116 2.19 -6.64 -0.60
CA ASP A 116 2.27 -7.36 0.67
C ASP A 116 2.03 -8.87 0.52
N TYR A 117 1.89 -9.39 -0.71
CA TYR A 117 1.49 -10.78 -0.96
C TYR A 117 2.35 -11.81 -0.23
N ASP A 118 3.67 -11.65 -0.21
CA ASP A 118 4.57 -12.59 0.48
C ASP A 118 4.34 -12.68 2.00
N TYR A 119 3.77 -11.61 2.59
CA TYR A 119 3.43 -11.57 4.01
C TYR A 119 2.12 -12.30 4.31
N TRP A 120 1.09 -12.11 3.48
CA TRP A 120 -0.24 -12.69 3.73
C TRP A 120 -0.54 -13.96 2.94
N MET A 121 0.37 -14.41 2.06
CA MET A 121 0.21 -15.66 1.33
C MET A 121 -0.03 -16.84 2.28
N HIS A 122 -0.97 -17.70 1.91
CA HIS A 122 -1.25 -18.88 2.70
C HIS A 122 -0.04 -19.83 2.76
N LYS A 123 0.12 -20.55 3.87
CA LYS A 123 1.24 -21.47 4.10
C LYS A 123 1.37 -22.51 2.98
N ALA A 124 0.25 -23.07 2.52
CA ALA A 124 0.23 -24.03 1.42
C ALA A 124 0.80 -23.45 0.11
N THR A 125 0.56 -22.17 -0.17
CA THR A 125 1.14 -21.48 -1.33
C THR A 125 2.64 -21.36 -1.18
N ARG A 126 3.14 -21.03 0.02
CA ARG A 126 4.58 -20.94 0.28
C ARG A 126 5.25 -22.31 0.12
N GLU A 127 4.69 -23.35 0.74
CA GLU A 127 5.18 -24.73 0.63
C GLU A 127 5.21 -25.22 -0.82
N LYS A 128 4.14 -24.97 -1.60
CA LYS A 128 4.11 -25.30 -3.03
C LYS A 128 5.18 -24.51 -3.80
N THR A 129 5.35 -23.23 -3.51
CA THR A 129 6.39 -22.39 -4.14
C THR A 129 7.79 -22.93 -3.89
N ASP A 130 8.10 -23.26 -2.63
CA ASP A 130 9.38 -23.86 -2.25
C ASP A 130 9.60 -25.21 -2.94
N SER A 131 8.57 -26.05 -3.02
CA SER A 131 8.67 -27.35 -3.72
C SER A 131 9.01 -27.20 -5.21
N LEU A 132 8.51 -26.15 -5.87
CA LEU A 132 8.80 -25.87 -7.27
C LEU A 132 10.20 -25.29 -7.46
N LEU A 133 10.65 -24.42 -6.54
CA LEU A 133 12.02 -23.91 -6.52
C LEU A 133 13.03 -25.06 -6.37
N ASP A 134 12.76 -25.99 -5.46
CA ASP A 134 13.63 -27.13 -5.21
C ASP A 134 13.61 -28.14 -6.38
N ALA A 135 12.44 -28.37 -6.99
CA ALA A 135 12.34 -29.20 -8.19
C ALA A 135 13.13 -28.61 -9.37
N ARG A 136 13.01 -27.30 -9.61
CA ARG A 136 13.80 -26.59 -10.62
C ARG A 136 15.29 -26.65 -10.31
N TRP A 137 15.66 -26.42 -9.06
CA TRP A 137 17.06 -26.43 -8.63
C TRP A 137 17.73 -27.79 -8.85
N LYS A 138 17.04 -28.88 -8.49
CA LYS A 138 17.52 -30.25 -8.75
C LYS A 138 17.67 -30.54 -10.23
N PHE A 139 16.73 -30.08 -11.05
CA PHE A 139 16.82 -30.23 -12.50
C PHE A 139 18.03 -29.48 -13.08
N ASP A 140 18.24 -28.23 -12.66
CA ASP A 140 19.38 -27.44 -13.11
C ASP A 140 20.72 -28.04 -12.65
N GLN A 141 20.82 -28.56 -11.41
CA GLN A 141 22.00 -29.29 -10.93
C GLN A 141 22.30 -30.55 -11.74
N ALA A 142 21.27 -31.35 -12.04
CA ALA A 142 21.43 -32.57 -12.83
C ALA A 142 21.93 -32.25 -14.25
N ARG A 143 21.38 -31.20 -14.87
CA ARG A 143 21.80 -30.76 -16.20
C ARG A 143 23.22 -30.22 -16.24
N GLU A 144 23.65 -29.48 -15.23
CA GLU A 144 25.04 -29.00 -15.16
C GLU A 144 26.02 -30.15 -14.90
N THR A 145 25.66 -31.09 -14.02
CA THR A 145 26.49 -32.30 -13.78
C THR A 145 26.64 -33.16 -15.04
N GLU A 146 25.58 -33.25 -15.85
CA GLU A 146 25.61 -33.95 -17.15
C GLU A 146 26.49 -33.24 -18.18
N LYS A 147 26.50 -31.90 -18.18
CA LYS A 147 27.20 -31.09 -19.17
C LYS A 147 28.67 -30.84 -18.83
N TYR A 148 28.99 -30.70 -17.54
CA TYR A 148 30.32 -30.38 -17.01
C TYR A 148 30.64 -31.21 -15.76
N PRO A 149 30.93 -32.52 -15.92
CA PRO A 149 31.13 -33.42 -14.78
C PRO A 149 32.35 -33.08 -13.91
N ASP A 150 33.36 -32.40 -14.45
CA ASP A 150 34.64 -32.13 -13.78
C ASP A 150 34.77 -30.73 -13.16
N ASP A 151 33.84 -29.80 -13.44
CA ASP A 151 34.00 -28.39 -13.06
C ASP A 151 33.58 -28.08 -11.61
N GLY A 152 32.96 -29.03 -10.90
CA GLY A 152 32.58 -28.87 -9.48
C GLY A 152 31.67 -27.66 -9.18
N VAL A 153 30.98 -27.13 -10.20
CA VAL A 153 30.22 -25.89 -10.11
C VAL A 153 28.96 -26.08 -9.28
N THR A 154 28.85 -25.34 -8.18
CA THR A 154 27.64 -25.30 -7.35
C THR A 154 26.59 -24.38 -7.99
N VAL A 155 25.50 -24.96 -8.49
CA VAL A 155 24.37 -24.17 -9.04
C VAL A 155 23.64 -23.44 -7.90
N PRO A 156 23.50 -22.10 -7.93
CA PRO A 156 22.75 -21.38 -6.92
C PRO A 156 21.25 -21.71 -6.99
N ARG A 157 20.56 -21.66 -5.84
CA ARG A 157 19.10 -21.86 -5.80
C ARG A 157 18.42 -20.76 -6.61
N PRO A 158 17.49 -21.09 -7.54
CA PRO A 158 16.79 -20.09 -8.33
C PRO A 158 15.91 -19.21 -7.43
N SER A 159 15.72 -17.95 -7.82
CA SER A 159 14.83 -17.02 -7.11
C SER A 159 13.35 -17.19 -7.48
N GLN A 160 13.07 -17.82 -8.64
CA GLN A 160 11.72 -18.04 -9.16
C GLN A 160 11.65 -19.40 -9.87
N ALA A 161 10.51 -20.07 -9.79
CA ALA A 161 10.24 -21.30 -10.53
C ALA A 161 8.76 -21.38 -10.93
N GLY A 162 8.53 -21.45 -12.24
CA GLY A 162 7.20 -21.69 -12.81
C GLY A 162 6.15 -20.63 -12.49
N LEU A 163 4.90 -21.07 -12.46
CA LEU A 163 3.74 -20.25 -12.11
C LEU A 163 2.99 -20.91 -10.95
N VAL A 164 2.68 -20.12 -9.92
CA VAL A 164 1.90 -20.52 -8.75
C VAL A 164 0.64 -19.66 -8.70
N VAL A 165 -0.49 -20.30 -8.93
CA VAL A 165 -1.82 -19.70 -8.86
C VAL A 165 -2.46 -20.06 -7.53
N SER A 166 -2.64 -19.07 -6.67
CA SER A 166 -3.36 -19.23 -5.40
C SER A 166 -4.82 -18.85 -5.59
N ILE A 167 -5.73 -19.72 -5.16
CA ILE A 167 -7.18 -19.51 -5.29
C ILE A 167 -7.74 -19.07 -3.94
N TYR A 168 -8.43 -17.93 -3.96
CA TYR A 168 -9.14 -17.36 -2.82
C TYR A 168 -10.60 -17.13 -3.16
N LYS A 169 -11.45 -17.10 -2.13
CA LYS A 169 -12.85 -16.68 -2.21
C LYS A 169 -13.09 -15.49 -1.28
N PRO A 170 -13.94 -14.53 -1.66
CA PRO A 170 -14.35 -13.47 -0.75
C PRO A 170 -15.00 -14.04 0.51
N SER A 171 -14.52 -13.60 1.67
CA SER A 171 -15.00 -14.13 2.94
C SER A 171 -16.44 -13.72 3.22
N ARG A 172 -17.29 -14.68 3.58
CA ARG A 172 -18.71 -14.43 3.92
C ARG A 172 -18.92 -14.06 5.38
N THR A 173 -17.92 -14.23 6.22
CA THR A 173 -18.00 -13.93 7.66
C THR A 173 -17.66 -12.47 7.94
N LEU A 174 -16.71 -11.91 7.17
CA LEU A 174 -16.25 -10.54 7.32
C LEU A 174 -16.89 -9.62 6.28
N LYS A 175 -17.32 -8.44 6.72
CA LYS A 175 -17.91 -7.43 5.85
C LYS A 175 -16.82 -6.78 4.98
N HIS A 176 -17.05 -6.76 3.67
CA HIS A 176 -16.21 -6.04 2.72
C HIS A 176 -16.43 -4.52 2.75
N GLY A 177 -15.45 -3.73 2.30
CA GLY A 177 -15.51 -2.27 2.25
C GLY A 177 -15.41 -1.58 3.62
N VAL A 178 -14.85 -2.27 4.61
CA VAL A 178 -14.61 -1.74 5.96
C VAL A 178 -13.14 -2.01 6.32
N PRO A 179 -12.39 -1.02 6.83
CA PRO A 179 -11.00 -1.26 7.20
C PRO A 179 -10.93 -2.08 8.49
N GLY A 180 -9.95 -2.98 8.56
CA GLY A 180 -9.71 -3.77 9.75
C GLY A 180 -9.11 -2.94 10.89
N LYS A 181 -9.50 -3.24 12.13
CA LYS A 181 -8.93 -2.65 13.35
C LYS A 181 -7.79 -3.53 13.85
N ASP A 182 -6.60 -3.34 13.29
CA ASP A 182 -5.39 -4.09 13.66
C ASP A 182 -4.45 -3.26 14.53
N LEU A 183 -3.24 -3.79 14.75
CA LEU A 183 -2.18 -3.12 15.53
C LEU A 183 -1.91 -1.69 15.04
N LEU A 184 -1.95 -1.44 13.73
CA LEU A 184 -1.67 -0.11 13.18
C LEU A 184 -2.73 0.90 13.62
N PHE A 185 -4.01 0.49 13.60
CA PHE A 185 -5.09 1.32 14.11
C PHE A 185 -4.88 1.69 15.59
N TRP A 186 -4.58 0.70 16.43
CA TRP A 186 -4.35 0.95 17.86
C TRP A 186 -3.09 1.75 18.14
N SER A 187 -2.03 1.57 17.34
CA SER A 187 -0.78 2.30 17.48
C SER A 187 -0.98 3.82 17.39
N GLY A 188 -1.84 4.28 16.47
CA GLY A 188 -2.13 5.70 16.33
C GLY A 188 -2.84 6.29 17.54
N LEU A 189 -3.81 5.56 18.12
CA LEU A 189 -4.49 5.99 19.34
C LEU A 189 -3.55 6.07 20.54
N VAL A 190 -2.71 5.04 20.71
CA VAL A 190 -1.71 5.02 21.79
C VAL A 190 -0.74 6.18 21.63
N VAL A 191 -0.21 6.42 20.42
CA VAL A 191 0.70 7.55 20.18
C VAL A 191 0.01 8.88 20.43
N THR A 192 -1.23 9.08 20.00
CA THR A 192 -1.98 10.30 20.30
C THR A 192 -2.14 10.52 21.82
N LEU A 193 -2.43 9.47 22.59
CA LEU A 193 -2.51 9.58 24.06
C LEU A 193 -1.15 9.96 24.67
N VAL A 194 -0.05 9.36 24.19
CA VAL A 194 1.30 9.70 24.63
C VAL A 194 1.66 11.15 24.24
N GLN A 195 1.29 11.61 23.05
CA GLN A 195 1.50 12.98 22.59
C GLN A 195 0.79 13.99 23.49
N LEU A 196 -0.49 13.76 23.80
CA LEU A 196 -1.24 14.61 24.72
C LEU A 196 -0.65 14.57 26.14
N GLY A 197 -0.16 13.41 26.59
CA GLY A 197 0.56 13.26 27.84
C GLY A 197 1.82 14.13 27.90
N ILE A 198 2.70 14.02 26.90
CA ILE A 198 3.91 14.85 26.78
C ILE A 198 3.55 16.35 26.73
N ALA A 199 2.52 16.70 25.96
CA ALA A 199 2.07 18.08 25.80
C ALA A 199 1.47 18.68 27.09
N SER A 200 0.98 17.84 28.02
CA SER A 200 0.42 18.28 29.30
C SER A 200 1.47 18.62 30.36
N ILE A 201 2.71 18.14 30.21
CA ILE A 201 3.82 18.39 31.15
C ILE A 201 4.10 19.89 31.36
N PRO A 202 4.31 20.72 30.30
CA PRO A 202 4.53 22.16 30.50
C PRO A 202 3.33 22.86 31.13
N ALA A 203 2.10 22.40 30.86
CA ALA A 203 0.89 22.95 31.46
C ALA A 203 0.85 22.69 32.98
N GLY A 204 1.25 21.49 33.41
CA GLY A 204 1.29 21.12 34.83
C GLY A 204 2.46 21.73 35.61
N LEU A 205 3.63 21.86 35.00
CA LEU A 205 4.83 22.37 35.68
C LEU A 205 4.91 23.90 35.69
N ASN A 206 4.63 24.53 34.55
CA ASN A 206 4.89 25.95 34.33
C ASN A 206 3.61 26.78 34.15
N GLY A 207 2.43 26.14 34.11
CA GLY A 207 1.17 26.78 33.73
C GLY A 207 1.07 27.12 32.24
N ASP A 208 2.02 26.69 31.42
CA ASP A 208 2.06 26.93 29.97
C ASP A 208 1.24 25.87 29.23
N TRP A 209 0.01 26.24 28.88
CA TRP A 209 -0.93 25.39 28.17
C TRP A 209 -0.81 25.48 26.64
N GLY A 210 0.15 26.26 26.11
CA GLY A 210 0.31 26.48 24.67
C GLY A 210 0.59 25.20 23.89
N VAL A 211 1.55 24.40 24.38
CA VAL A 211 1.91 23.09 23.77
C VAL A 211 0.72 22.13 23.75
N LEU A 212 -0.05 22.09 24.84
CA LEU A 212 -1.24 21.25 24.95
C LEU A 212 -2.33 21.67 23.98
N MET A 213 -2.60 22.98 23.88
CA MET A 213 -3.60 23.50 22.93
C MET A 213 -3.20 23.21 21.49
N ILE A 214 -1.96 23.47 21.10
CA ILE A 214 -1.47 23.21 19.74
C ILE A 214 -1.59 21.71 19.42
N THR A 215 -1.13 20.85 20.32
CA THR A 215 -1.19 19.39 20.10
C THR A 215 -2.63 18.89 20.01
N GLY A 216 -3.53 19.38 20.86
CA GLY A 216 -4.95 19.05 20.83
C GLY A 216 -5.64 19.51 19.56
N ALA A 217 -5.42 20.76 19.15
CA ALA A 217 -5.95 21.33 17.92
C ALA A 217 -5.43 20.57 16.69
N ALA A 218 -4.12 20.32 16.62
CA ALA A 218 -3.50 19.57 15.55
C ALA A 218 -4.06 18.15 15.44
N THR A 219 -4.21 17.44 16.57
CA THR A 219 -4.82 16.12 16.63
C THR A 219 -6.26 16.14 16.12
N GLY A 220 -7.03 17.16 16.52
CA GLY A 220 -8.39 17.38 16.01
C GLY A 220 -8.41 17.53 14.48
N LEU A 221 -7.53 18.37 13.92
CA LEU A 221 -7.40 18.52 12.47
C LEU A 221 -7.05 17.19 11.80
N CYS A 222 -6.06 16.46 12.30
CA CYS A 222 -5.66 15.14 11.78
C CYS A 222 -6.86 14.18 11.69
N TYR A 223 -7.65 14.10 12.76
CA TYR A 223 -8.77 13.16 12.85
C TYR A 223 -9.94 13.60 11.97
N VAL A 224 -10.24 14.90 11.89
CA VAL A 224 -11.28 15.43 10.99
C VAL A 224 -10.90 15.17 9.53
N THR A 225 -9.65 15.43 9.15
CA THR A 225 -9.15 15.13 7.80
C THR A 225 -9.28 13.64 7.48
N GLY A 226 -8.91 12.76 8.40
CA GLY A 226 -9.01 11.31 8.20
C GLY A 226 -10.44 10.75 8.27
N ALA A 227 -11.38 11.45 8.89
CA ALA A 227 -12.79 11.03 9.03
C ALA A 227 -13.66 11.46 7.83
N MET A 228 -13.11 12.19 6.85
CA MET A 228 -13.86 12.62 5.68
C MET A 228 -14.40 11.40 4.90
N ASN A 229 -15.71 11.41 4.62
CA ASN A 229 -16.37 10.34 3.85
C ASN A 229 -15.76 10.12 2.46
N GLN A 230 -15.13 11.16 1.90
CA GLN A 230 -14.46 11.12 0.61
C GLN A 230 -13.41 10.00 0.56
N TRP A 231 -12.62 9.81 1.62
CA TRP A 231 -11.63 8.72 1.68
C TRP A 231 -12.23 7.34 1.55
N ARG A 232 -13.43 7.12 2.11
CA ARG A 232 -14.12 5.83 2.02
C ARG A 232 -14.63 5.59 0.60
N VAL A 233 -15.22 6.61 -0.01
CA VAL A 233 -15.67 6.54 -1.40
C VAL A 233 -14.49 6.25 -2.32
N GLU A 234 -13.35 6.89 -2.05
CA GLU A 234 -12.14 6.69 -2.84
C GLU A 234 -11.47 5.35 -2.62
N LYS A 235 -11.37 4.90 -1.38
CA LYS A 235 -10.73 3.63 -1.08
C LYS A 235 -11.45 2.42 -1.67
N TRP A 236 -12.78 2.48 -1.77
CA TRP A 236 -13.62 1.40 -2.31
C TRP A 236 -14.51 1.91 -3.44
N ALA A 237 -13.88 2.49 -4.46
CA ALA A 237 -14.53 3.01 -5.67
C ALA A 237 -15.02 1.91 -6.61
N CYS A 238 -15.84 1.00 -6.08
CA CYS A 238 -16.28 -0.18 -6.79
C CYS A 238 -17.69 -0.58 -6.36
N ARG A 239 -18.39 -1.29 -7.22
CA ARG A 239 -19.67 -1.89 -6.88
C ARG A 239 -19.46 -3.13 -6.01
N SER A 240 -20.41 -3.42 -5.14
CA SER A 240 -20.52 -4.75 -4.55
C SER A 240 -21.10 -5.71 -5.59
N LEU A 241 -20.51 -6.90 -5.70
CA LEU A 241 -21.08 -7.97 -6.49
C LEU A 241 -22.37 -8.45 -5.83
N ASP A 242 -23.42 -8.56 -6.63
CA ASP A 242 -24.66 -9.19 -6.22
C ASP A 242 -24.57 -10.71 -6.48
N THR A 243 -25.38 -11.49 -5.76
CA THR A 243 -25.39 -12.97 -5.86
C THR A 243 -25.74 -13.48 -7.27
N ARG A 244 -26.17 -12.60 -8.19
CA ARG A 244 -26.51 -12.91 -9.57
C ARG A 244 -25.31 -12.80 -10.51
N THR A 245 -24.36 -11.91 -10.25
CA THR A 245 -23.21 -11.65 -11.13
C THR A 245 -21.94 -12.37 -10.65
N LYS A 246 -21.70 -13.58 -11.18
CA LYS A 246 -20.45 -14.30 -10.92
C LYS A 246 -19.32 -13.75 -11.78
N LYS A 247 -18.34 -13.12 -11.14
CA LYS A 247 -17.09 -12.66 -11.78
C LYS A 247 -15.89 -13.29 -11.10
N ASN A 248 -14.94 -13.78 -11.88
CA ASN A 248 -13.67 -14.25 -11.35
C ASN A 248 -12.60 -13.25 -11.75
N PHE A 249 -11.60 -13.06 -10.90
CA PHE A 249 -10.53 -12.10 -11.15
C PHE A 249 -9.19 -12.77 -10.91
N VAL A 250 -8.15 -12.34 -11.64
CA VAL A 250 -6.78 -12.73 -11.36
C VAL A 250 -5.94 -11.47 -11.19
N LEU A 251 -5.32 -11.33 -10.03
CA LEU A 251 -4.37 -10.25 -9.74
C LEU A 251 -2.94 -10.78 -9.93
N THR A 252 -2.14 -10.10 -10.75
CA THR A 252 -0.75 -10.48 -11.04
C THR A 252 0.14 -9.26 -11.29
N ARG A 253 1.46 -9.43 -11.18
CA ARG A 253 2.46 -8.44 -11.63
C ARG A 253 2.69 -8.48 -13.16
N GLY A 254 2.04 -9.42 -13.86
CA GLY A 254 2.16 -9.59 -15.30
C GLY A 254 3.10 -10.74 -15.68
N ASN A 255 3.59 -10.72 -16.92
CA ASN A 255 4.51 -11.73 -17.42
C ASN A 255 5.83 -11.72 -16.64
N GLY A 256 6.38 -12.92 -16.35
CA GLY A 256 7.57 -13.09 -15.50
C GLY A 256 7.30 -13.08 -13.99
N ALA A 257 6.05 -12.85 -13.56
CA ALA A 257 5.67 -13.01 -12.16
C ALA A 257 5.47 -14.50 -11.82
N GLN A 258 6.04 -14.95 -10.69
CA GLN A 258 5.84 -16.32 -10.20
C GLN A 258 4.44 -16.54 -9.60
N HIS A 259 3.77 -15.47 -9.15
CA HIS A 259 2.50 -15.57 -8.42
C HIS A 259 1.34 -14.92 -9.16
N ALA A 260 0.23 -15.65 -9.24
CA ALA A 260 -1.07 -15.15 -9.67
C ALA A 260 -2.11 -15.41 -8.59
N ILE A 261 -2.87 -14.39 -8.21
CA ILE A 261 -3.89 -14.48 -7.16
C ILE A 261 -5.24 -14.56 -7.84
N ALA A 262 -5.80 -15.76 -7.93
CA ALA A 262 -7.14 -15.97 -8.45
C ALA A 262 -8.18 -15.76 -7.34
N ILE A 263 -9.16 -14.91 -7.60
CA ILE A 263 -10.26 -14.60 -6.69
C ILE A 263 -11.56 -15.05 -7.37
N VAL A 264 -12.15 -16.12 -6.83
CA VAL A 264 -13.41 -16.69 -7.30
C VAL A 264 -14.53 -16.09 -6.47
N SER A 265 -15.23 -15.08 -6.99
CA SER A 265 -16.18 -14.31 -6.17
C SER A 265 -17.46 -15.08 -5.83
N ASP A 266 -17.88 -16.01 -6.69
CA ASP A 266 -19.18 -16.68 -6.62
C ASP A 266 -20.37 -15.70 -6.44
N GLY A 267 -20.25 -14.46 -6.94
CA GLY A 267 -21.27 -13.41 -6.81
C GLY A 267 -21.31 -12.72 -5.44
N TYR A 268 -20.20 -12.76 -4.69
CA TYR A 268 -20.08 -12.09 -3.40
C TYR A 268 -18.77 -11.29 -3.32
N GLY A 269 -18.77 -10.16 -2.63
CA GLY A 269 -17.59 -9.31 -2.43
C GLY A 269 -17.60 -8.03 -3.28
N LEU A 270 -16.42 -7.47 -3.51
CA LEU A 270 -16.23 -6.24 -4.30
C LEU A 270 -15.91 -6.56 -5.76
N ASP A 271 -16.41 -5.75 -6.68
CA ASP A 271 -16.03 -5.83 -8.09
C ASP A 271 -14.62 -5.27 -8.27
N LEU A 272 -13.64 -6.18 -8.37
CA LEU A 272 -12.24 -5.79 -8.44
C LEU A 272 -11.90 -5.10 -9.77
N GLU A 273 -12.67 -5.30 -10.84
CA GLU A 273 -12.44 -4.60 -12.12
C GLU A 273 -12.74 -3.11 -12.02
N ASP A 274 -13.86 -2.78 -11.38
CA ASP A 274 -14.20 -1.38 -11.10
C ASP A 274 -13.15 -0.79 -10.17
N LEU A 275 -12.73 -1.55 -9.15
CA LEU A 275 -11.69 -1.13 -8.21
C LEU A 275 -10.36 -0.86 -8.94
N ALA A 276 -9.89 -1.75 -9.81
CA ALA A 276 -8.64 -1.62 -10.56
C ALA A 276 -8.66 -0.44 -11.54
N THR A 277 -9.81 -0.16 -12.13
CA THR A 277 -9.99 1.01 -12.99
C THR A 277 -9.79 2.30 -12.18
N GLY A 278 -10.20 2.29 -10.91
CA GLY A 278 -10.00 3.40 -9.97
C GLY A 278 -10.73 4.67 -10.41
N PHE A 279 -10.27 5.81 -9.91
CA PHE A 279 -10.86 7.14 -10.23
C PHE A 279 -10.50 7.68 -11.59
N SER A 280 -9.49 7.14 -12.26
CA SER A 280 -8.94 7.70 -13.49
C SER A 280 -9.89 7.63 -14.69
N MET A 281 -11.01 6.89 -14.60
CA MET A 281 -11.99 6.72 -15.68
C MET A 281 -13.43 7.05 -15.26
N ILE A 282 -13.64 7.69 -14.10
CA ILE A 282 -14.98 8.12 -13.68
C ILE A 282 -15.21 9.54 -14.21
N ASP A 283 -16.07 9.69 -15.22
CA ASP A 283 -16.38 10.96 -15.94
C ASP A 283 -17.09 12.06 -15.09
N LYS A 284 -17.03 12.03 -13.76
CA LYS A 284 -17.69 13.03 -12.89
C LYS A 284 -16.77 13.48 -11.76
N PRO A 285 -16.84 14.75 -11.31
CA PRO A 285 -16.04 15.21 -10.17
C PRO A 285 -16.46 14.41 -8.94
N THR A 286 -15.55 13.55 -8.49
CA THR A 286 -15.80 12.54 -7.46
C THR A 286 -15.70 13.09 -6.06
N ILE A 287 -14.98 14.21 -5.87
CA ILE A 287 -15.04 14.98 -4.64
C ILE A 287 -16.29 15.86 -4.65
N THR A 288 -17.16 15.65 -3.67
CA THR A 288 -18.31 16.53 -3.47
C THR A 288 -17.81 17.96 -3.23
N VAL A 289 -18.52 18.97 -3.73
CA VAL A 289 -18.18 20.39 -3.47
C VAL A 289 -18.03 20.64 -1.98
N TRP A 290 -18.85 19.97 -1.15
CA TRP A 290 -18.72 19.98 0.29
C TRP A 290 -17.37 19.46 0.79
N ALA A 291 -16.91 18.30 0.30
CA ALA A 291 -15.60 17.77 0.65
C ALA A 291 -14.46 18.69 0.21
N GLN A 292 -14.56 19.36 -0.96
CA GLN A 292 -13.58 20.36 -1.38
C GLN A 292 -13.53 21.55 -0.41
N LEU A 293 -14.70 22.11 -0.06
CA LEU A 293 -14.79 23.22 0.89
C LEU A 293 -14.22 22.83 2.26
N VAL A 294 -14.48 21.60 2.71
CA VAL A 294 -13.92 21.07 3.96
C VAL A 294 -12.38 20.94 3.85
N THR A 295 -11.84 20.41 2.75
CA THR A 295 -10.38 20.32 2.56
C THR A 295 -9.73 21.71 2.55
N ILE A 296 -10.34 22.69 1.89
CA ILE A 296 -9.86 24.08 1.87
C ILE A 296 -9.90 24.68 3.28
N ALA A 297 -11.01 24.51 4.00
CA ALA A 297 -11.15 24.98 5.38
C ALA A 297 -10.11 24.35 6.32
N LEU A 298 -9.85 23.04 6.17
CA LEU A 298 -8.80 22.33 6.90
C LEU A 298 -7.41 22.87 6.56
N GLY A 299 -7.12 23.15 5.28
CA GLY A 299 -5.86 23.77 4.86
C GLY A 299 -5.65 25.15 5.49
N ILE A 300 -6.68 25.99 5.50
CA ILE A 300 -6.64 27.30 6.17
C ILE A 300 -6.44 27.13 7.69
N ALA A 301 -7.14 26.18 8.31
CA ALA A 301 -7.00 25.91 9.74
C ALA A 301 -5.58 25.45 10.12
N TRP A 302 -4.92 24.66 9.26
CA TRP A 302 -3.50 24.29 9.43
C TRP A 302 -2.58 25.51 9.38
N VAL A 303 -2.81 26.44 8.46
CA VAL A 303 -2.03 27.70 8.37
C VAL A 303 -2.23 28.56 9.63
N VAL A 304 -3.48 28.71 10.09
CA VAL A 304 -3.80 29.45 11.32
C VAL A 304 -3.13 28.80 12.53
N LEU A 305 -3.14 27.47 12.60
CA LEU A 305 -2.50 26.73 13.69
C LEU A 305 -0.98 26.93 13.69
N LEU A 306 -0.33 27.01 12.52
CA LEU A 306 1.10 27.29 12.43
C LEU A 306 1.47 28.71 12.87
N ILE A 307 0.69 29.71 12.45
CA ILE A 307 0.88 31.10 12.91
C ILE A 307 0.71 31.17 14.43
N THR A 308 -0.25 30.41 14.97
CA THR A 308 -0.44 30.33 16.43
C THR A 308 0.74 29.63 17.10
N ALA A 309 1.25 28.54 16.50
CA ALA A 309 2.38 27.78 17.04
C ALA A 309 3.69 28.58 17.05
N SER A 310 3.88 29.51 16.11
CA SER A 310 5.06 30.39 16.11
C SER A 310 5.08 31.40 17.26
N GLY A 311 3.96 31.59 17.96
CA GLY A 311 3.88 32.45 19.15
C GLY A 311 4.24 31.74 20.45
N VAL A 312 4.61 30.45 20.40
CA VAL A 312 5.02 29.67 21.58
C VAL A 312 6.55 29.69 21.69
N ASP A 313 7.05 30.56 22.56
CA ASP A 313 8.49 30.75 22.80
C ASP A 313 9.04 29.79 23.88
N THR A 314 8.16 29.12 24.63
CA THR A 314 8.49 28.24 25.75
C THR A 314 8.10 26.79 25.47
N GLY A 315 8.97 25.84 25.82
CA GLY A 315 8.64 24.41 25.72
C GLY A 315 8.70 23.81 24.31
N THR A 316 9.43 24.42 23.37
CA THR A 316 9.63 23.94 21.98
C THR A 316 10.08 22.48 21.89
N TRP A 317 10.88 22.01 22.85
CA TRP A 317 11.33 20.61 22.91
C TRP A 317 10.17 19.61 23.08
N TYR A 318 9.11 19.99 23.80
CA TYR A 318 7.92 19.16 23.93
C TYR A 318 7.16 19.07 22.60
N LEU A 319 7.05 20.16 21.84
CA LEU A 319 6.47 20.15 20.50
C LEU A 319 7.29 19.29 19.53
N ILE A 320 8.62 19.38 19.59
CA ILE A 320 9.52 18.53 18.78
C ILE A 320 9.37 17.07 19.15
N ALA A 321 9.33 16.74 20.45
CA ALA A 321 9.13 15.37 20.92
C ALA A 321 7.77 14.81 20.44
N VAL A 322 6.70 15.60 20.57
CA VAL A 322 5.35 15.24 20.09
C VAL A 322 5.36 15.00 18.58
N GLY A 323 5.83 15.98 17.79
CA GLY A 323 5.82 15.88 16.33
C GLY A 323 6.75 14.80 15.78
N GLY A 324 7.92 14.60 16.42
CA GLY A 324 8.87 13.53 16.09
C GLY A 324 8.32 12.14 16.38
N LEU A 325 7.66 11.95 17.53
CA LEU A 325 7.00 10.68 17.87
C LEU A 325 5.91 10.33 16.84
N GLY A 326 5.10 11.32 16.45
CA GLY A 326 4.10 11.11 15.42
C GLY A 326 4.69 10.84 14.03
N MET A 327 5.82 11.47 13.69
CA MET A 327 6.54 11.18 12.45
C MET A 327 6.99 9.72 12.42
N LEU A 328 7.58 9.19 13.50
CA LEU A 328 7.96 7.79 13.61
C LEU A 328 6.76 6.85 13.46
N GLN A 329 5.62 7.19 14.08
CA GLN A 329 4.38 6.43 13.94
C GLN A 329 3.87 6.42 12.50
N ASN A 330 3.92 7.57 11.82
CA ASN A 330 3.49 7.69 10.42
C ASN A 330 4.42 6.90 9.48
N ILE A 331 5.74 6.90 9.73
CA ILE A 331 6.73 6.05 9.02
C ILE A 331 6.35 4.58 9.18
N PHE A 332 6.13 4.16 10.42
CA PHE A 332 5.76 2.79 10.74
C PHE A 332 4.47 2.39 10.03
N VAL A 333 3.40 3.20 10.15
CA VAL A 333 2.11 2.92 9.50
C VAL A 333 2.28 2.87 8.00
N ALA A 334 2.84 3.88 7.35
CA ALA A 334 2.96 3.94 5.88
C ALA A 334 3.76 2.77 5.29
N GLY A 335 4.76 2.27 6.02
CA GLY A 335 5.62 1.17 5.59
C GLY A 335 5.05 -0.22 5.85
N TRP A 336 4.27 -0.41 6.92
CA TRP A 336 3.92 -1.75 7.40
C TRP A 336 3.12 -2.58 6.39
N LYS A 337 3.28 -3.89 6.45
CA LYS A 337 2.57 -4.86 5.59
C LYS A 337 1.25 -5.26 6.25
N ARG A 338 0.16 -5.38 5.48
CA ARG A 338 -1.16 -5.81 6.03
C ARG A 338 -1.82 -6.88 5.18
N THR A 339 -2.79 -7.56 5.79
CA THR A 339 -3.63 -8.57 5.13
C THR A 339 -4.77 -7.92 4.32
N PRO A 340 -5.29 -8.58 3.27
CA PRO A 340 -6.43 -8.08 2.48
C PRO A 340 -7.66 -7.67 3.31
N ALA A 341 -7.97 -8.41 4.38
CA ALA A 341 -9.07 -8.09 5.29
C ALA A 341 -8.91 -6.70 5.95
N ALA A 342 -7.67 -6.29 6.25
CA ALA A 342 -7.39 -4.98 6.85
C ALA A 342 -7.63 -3.84 5.86
N TYR A 343 -7.46 -4.09 4.56
CA TYR A 343 -7.78 -3.16 3.48
C TYR A 343 -9.28 -3.18 3.07
N GLY A 344 -10.10 -4.01 3.71
CA GLY A 344 -11.53 -4.16 3.43
C GLY A 344 -11.86 -5.13 2.29
N VAL A 345 -10.91 -5.97 1.89
CA VAL A 345 -11.11 -7.06 0.91
C VAL A 345 -10.82 -8.40 1.61
N PRO A 346 -11.70 -8.88 2.50
CA PRO A 346 -11.45 -10.13 3.21
C PRO A 346 -11.51 -11.32 2.26
N LEU A 347 -10.46 -12.16 2.28
CA LEU A 347 -10.28 -13.31 1.39
C LEU A 347 -10.00 -14.56 2.22
N ASP A 348 -10.70 -15.65 1.90
CA ASP A 348 -10.49 -16.98 2.46
C ASP A 348 -9.73 -17.84 1.44
N PHE A 349 -8.66 -18.51 1.90
CA PHE A 349 -7.86 -19.40 1.05
C PHE A 349 -8.66 -20.68 0.74
N VAL A 350 -8.61 -21.11 -0.53
CA VAL A 350 -9.23 -22.37 -0.96
C VAL A 350 -8.16 -23.40 -1.26
N GLU A 351 -7.31 -23.12 -2.25
CA GLU A 351 -6.29 -24.05 -2.69
C GLU A 351 -5.19 -23.32 -3.48
N VAL A 352 -4.13 -24.06 -3.81
CA VAL A 352 -3.05 -23.58 -4.66
C VAL A 352 -2.80 -24.58 -5.79
N VAL A 353 -2.57 -24.05 -6.98
CA VAL A 353 -2.15 -24.80 -8.17
C VAL A 353 -0.81 -24.23 -8.60
N GLY A 354 0.17 -25.06 -8.94
CA GLY A 354 1.44 -24.54 -9.41
C GLY A 354 2.31 -25.60 -10.02
N GLU A 355 2.96 -25.25 -11.13
CA GLU A 355 3.81 -26.16 -11.89
C GLU A 355 5.05 -25.42 -12.38
N VAL A 356 6.14 -26.18 -12.61
CA VAL A 356 7.41 -25.63 -13.11
C VAL A 356 7.22 -25.06 -14.52
N LYS A 357 6.35 -25.69 -15.33
CA LYS A 357 5.96 -25.20 -16.65
C LYS A 357 4.66 -24.38 -16.54
N VAL A 358 4.74 -23.13 -16.97
CA VAL A 358 3.62 -22.17 -16.95
C VAL A 358 2.38 -22.74 -17.65
N MET A 359 2.54 -23.34 -18.85
CA MET A 359 1.42 -23.92 -19.60
C MET A 359 0.69 -25.01 -18.81
N GLN A 360 1.43 -25.87 -18.11
CA GLN A 360 0.84 -26.94 -17.28
C GLN A 360 0.07 -26.35 -16.11
N ALA A 361 0.62 -25.33 -15.43
CA ALA A 361 -0.09 -24.64 -14.35
C ALA A 361 -1.42 -24.02 -14.86
N LEU A 362 -1.41 -23.38 -16.04
CA LEU A 362 -2.61 -22.79 -16.63
C LEU A 362 -3.67 -23.85 -16.99
N MET A 363 -3.25 -24.98 -17.56
CA MET A 363 -4.15 -26.10 -17.87
C MET A 363 -4.72 -26.73 -16.60
N GLU A 364 -3.92 -26.90 -15.54
CA GLU A 364 -4.41 -27.39 -14.25
C GLU A 364 -5.44 -26.45 -13.61
N VAL A 365 -5.22 -25.14 -13.71
CA VAL A 365 -6.22 -24.17 -13.27
C VAL A 365 -7.49 -24.27 -14.11
N GLU A 366 -7.41 -24.44 -15.43
CA GLU A 366 -8.59 -24.61 -16.30
C GLU A 366 -9.38 -25.89 -15.97
N LYS A 367 -8.70 -27.00 -15.67
CA LYS A 367 -9.35 -28.27 -15.28
C LYS A 367 -10.19 -28.13 -14.00
N LYS A 368 -9.75 -27.27 -13.07
CA LYS A 368 -10.42 -27.01 -11.79
C LYS A 368 -11.45 -25.87 -11.88
N TYR A 369 -11.14 -24.82 -12.62
CA TYR A 369 -11.95 -23.60 -12.72
C TYR A 369 -12.14 -23.22 -14.20
N GLU A 370 -13.37 -23.39 -14.69
CA GLU A 370 -13.74 -23.08 -16.07
C GLU A 370 -13.36 -21.63 -16.44
N LYS A 371 -12.70 -21.46 -17.59
CA LYS A 371 -12.25 -20.20 -18.21
C LYS A 371 -11.16 -19.44 -17.46
N LEU A 372 -10.86 -19.81 -16.22
CA LEU A 372 -9.89 -19.08 -15.41
C LEU A 372 -8.47 -19.27 -15.93
N GLY A 373 -8.09 -20.52 -16.26
CA GLY A 373 -6.78 -20.83 -16.84
C GLY A 373 -6.61 -20.16 -18.21
N LYS A 374 -7.63 -20.26 -19.05
CA LYS A 374 -7.66 -19.66 -20.39
C LYS A 374 -7.57 -18.14 -20.35
N SER A 375 -8.19 -17.49 -19.36
CA SER A 375 -8.15 -16.02 -19.19
C SER A 375 -6.74 -15.49 -18.95
N MET A 376 -5.88 -16.28 -18.31
CA MET A 376 -4.52 -15.91 -17.96
C MET A 376 -3.52 -16.14 -19.11
N LEU A 377 -3.91 -16.95 -20.11
CA LEU A 377 -3.03 -17.40 -21.18
C LEU A 377 -2.36 -16.21 -21.91
N GLY A 378 -3.14 -15.21 -22.32
CA GLY A 378 -2.59 -14.05 -23.03
C GLY A 378 -1.60 -13.19 -22.22
N THR A 379 -1.63 -13.28 -20.88
CA THR A 379 -0.71 -12.52 -20.01
C THR A 379 0.59 -13.27 -19.75
N PHE A 380 0.51 -14.58 -19.44
CA PHE A 380 1.69 -15.38 -19.07
C PHE A 380 2.32 -16.11 -20.25
N PHE A 381 1.60 -16.25 -21.37
CA PHE A 381 2.06 -16.91 -22.57
C PHE A 381 1.55 -16.16 -23.82
N PRO A 382 2.16 -15.01 -24.17
CA PRO A 382 1.74 -14.19 -25.30
C PRO A 382 2.08 -14.79 -26.68
N GLY A 383 2.64 -16.00 -26.73
CA GLY A 383 3.01 -16.69 -27.97
C GLY A 383 1.93 -17.64 -28.47
N ASP A 384 2.12 -18.14 -29.69
CA ASP A 384 1.22 -19.12 -30.29
C ASP A 384 1.29 -20.46 -29.56
N LEU A 385 0.11 -21.07 -29.35
CA LEU A 385 -0.01 -22.41 -28.82
C LEU A 385 0.48 -23.43 -29.86
N ARG A 386 1.20 -24.44 -29.39
CA ARG A 386 1.55 -25.59 -30.23
C ARG A 386 0.32 -26.45 -30.50
N GLU A 387 0.30 -27.18 -31.60
CA GLU A 387 -0.83 -28.05 -31.98
C GLU A 387 -1.22 -29.05 -30.88
N ASN A 388 -0.24 -29.59 -30.15
CA ASN A 388 -0.49 -30.50 -29.03
C ASN A 388 -1.13 -29.78 -27.82
N GLU A 389 -0.75 -28.52 -27.57
CA GLU A 389 -1.34 -27.71 -26.50
C GLU A 389 -2.78 -27.32 -26.86
N ILE A 390 -3.04 -26.97 -28.13
CA ILE A 390 -4.40 -26.68 -28.63
C ILE A 390 -5.32 -27.88 -28.38
N LYS A 391 -4.89 -29.09 -28.76
CA LYS A 391 -5.67 -30.31 -28.50
C LYS A 391 -5.96 -30.49 -27.01
N GLN A 392 -4.98 -30.30 -26.14
CA GLN A 392 -5.19 -30.39 -24.69
C GLN A 392 -6.19 -29.35 -24.17
N TRP A 393 -6.16 -28.12 -24.68
CA TRP A 393 -7.16 -27.10 -24.32
C TRP A 393 -8.56 -27.45 -24.84
N GLU A 394 -8.68 -28.05 -26.02
CA GLU A 394 -9.94 -28.52 -26.60
C GLU A 394 -10.52 -29.69 -25.80
N ASP A 395 -9.70 -30.64 -25.38
CA ASP A 395 -10.09 -31.78 -24.55
C ASP A 395 -10.65 -31.29 -23.20
N ILE A 396 -9.96 -30.37 -22.53
CA ILE A 396 -10.45 -29.77 -21.28
C ILE A 396 -11.78 -29.02 -21.50
N ALA A 397 -11.92 -28.33 -22.63
CA ALA A 397 -13.17 -27.66 -22.97
C ALA A 397 -14.31 -28.65 -23.25
N ALA A 398 -14.03 -29.82 -23.82
CA ALA A 398 -14.99 -30.89 -24.01
C ALA A 398 -15.43 -31.50 -22.66
N GLU A 399 -14.50 -31.78 -21.76
CA GLU A 399 -14.81 -32.26 -20.39
C GLU A 399 -15.76 -31.31 -19.66
N TRP A 400 -15.55 -29.99 -19.77
CA TRP A 400 -16.46 -29.00 -19.17
C TRP A 400 -17.85 -28.98 -19.81
N LYS A 401 -17.95 -29.21 -21.13
CA LYS A 401 -19.25 -29.34 -21.81
C LYS A 401 -19.99 -30.57 -21.30
N GLU A 402 -19.30 -31.70 -21.15
CA GLU A 402 -19.88 -32.94 -20.61
C GLU A 402 -20.35 -32.76 -19.16
N ARG A 403 -19.53 -32.15 -18.29
CA ARG A 403 -19.92 -31.85 -16.90
C ARG A 403 -21.20 -31.00 -16.84
N LYS A 404 -21.30 -29.96 -17.68
CA LYS A 404 -22.51 -29.13 -17.77
C LYS A 404 -23.73 -29.89 -18.27
N HIS A 405 -23.55 -30.78 -19.26
CA HIS A 405 -24.62 -31.64 -19.73
C HIS A 405 -25.09 -32.62 -18.64
N ALA A 406 -24.19 -33.12 -17.79
CA ALA A 406 -24.54 -33.97 -16.65
C ALA A 406 -25.27 -33.17 -15.54
N GLU A 407 -24.76 -32.00 -15.17
CA GLU A 407 -25.39 -31.13 -14.16
C GLU A 407 -26.75 -30.58 -14.61
N GLY A 408 -26.92 -30.33 -15.91
CA GLY A 408 -28.17 -29.85 -16.50
C GLY A 408 -29.26 -30.93 -16.64
N LYS A 409 -28.91 -32.22 -16.57
CA LYS A 409 -29.87 -33.34 -16.56
C LYS A 409 -30.34 -33.73 -15.16
N GLY A 410 -29.68 -33.21 -14.11
CA GLY A 410 -30.00 -33.47 -12.70
C GLY A 410 -30.86 -32.40 -12.02
N LYS A 411 -31.31 -31.38 -12.77
CA LYS A 411 -32.33 -30.41 -12.37
C LYS A 411 -33.57 -30.63 -13.22
#